data_AF-A0A962D4I5-F1
#
_entry.id   AF-A0A962D4I5-F1
#
_cell.length_a   1.000
_cell.length_b   1.000
_cell.length_c   1.000
_cell.angle_alpha   90.00
_cell.angle_beta   90.00
_cell.angle_gamma   90.00
#
_symmetry.space_group_name_H-M   'P 1'
#
loop_
_entity.id
_entity.type
_entity.pdbx_description
1 polymer ?
#
loop_
_entity_poly.entity_id
_entity_poly.type
_entity_poly.pdbx_seq_one_letter_code
_entity_poly.pdbx_strand_id
1 'polypeptide(L)' 'EWPQAVAHHDEHFGAVAVFYGQIEVPLSFTHRADESAPKSLLVRLQGCKENSVCYPPMQRKFTL' A
#
# COMPACT_ATOMS: atom_id res chain seq x y z
N GLU A 1 8.28 4.09 8.02
CA GLU A 1 9.10 3.89 6.80
C GLU A 1 8.64 2.61 6.10
N TRP A 2 8.92 2.45 4.81
CA TRP A 2 8.54 1.24 4.09
C TRP A 2 9.48 0.08 4.42
N PRO A 3 8.99 -1.17 4.46
CA PRO A 3 9.87 -2.34 4.53
C PRO A 3 10.75 -2.44 3.29
N GLN A 4 11.77 -3.30 3.33
CA GLN A 4 12.65 -3.51 2.18
C GLN A 4 11.86 -4.12 1.02
N ALA A 5 11.78 -3.37 -0.09
CA ALA A 5 11.18 -3.84 -1.32
C ALA A 5 12.18 -4.65 -2.16
N VAL A 6 11.64 -5.42 -3.09
CA VAL A 6 12.40 -6.11 -4.14
C VAL A 6 12.25 -5.32 -5.43
N ALA A 7 13.37 -5.03 -6.10
CA ALA A 7 13.32 -4.44 -7.44
C ALA A 7 12.80 -5.49 -8.43
N HIS A 8 11.77 -5.14 -9.18
CA HIS A 8 11.17 -5.98 -10.19
C HIS A 8 11.04 -5.18 -11.49
N HIS A 9 11.13 -5.87 -12.62
CA HIS A 9 10.95 -5.26 -13.92
C HIS A 9 9.84 -5.99 -14.65
N ASP A 10 8.77 -5.27 -14.98
CA ASP A 10 7.66 -5.82 -15.76
C ASP A 10 7.45 -5.00 -17.04
N GLU A 11 6.84 -5.63 -18.05
CA GLU A 11 6.62 -5.02 -19.37
C GLU A 11 5.55 -3.92 -19.37
N HIS A 12 4.74 -3.82 -18.31
CA HIS A 12 3.63 -2.88 -18.20
C HIS A 12 4.02 -1.57 -17.50
N PHE A 13 4.90 -1.65 -16.50
CA PHE A 13 5.28 -0.56 -15.59
C PHE A 13 6.79 -0.30 -15.56
N GLY A 14 7.60 -1.16 -16.18
CA GLY A 14 9.06 -1.04 -16.18
C GLY A 14 9.65 -1.41 -14.82
N ALA A 15 10.63 -0.62 -14.34
CA ALA A 15 11.28 -0.88 -13.05
C ALA A 15 10.40 -0.42 -11.88
N VAL A 16 9.94 -1.37 -11.08
CA VAL A 16 9.05 -1.16 -9.93
C VAL A 16 9.60 -1.81 -8.66
N ALA A 17 9.24 -1.25 -7.51
CA ALA A 17 9.51 -1.84 -6.21
C ALA A 17 8.29 -2.67 -5.78
N VAL A 18 8.46 -3.98 -5.59
CA VAL A 18 7.39 -4.90 -5.20
C VAL A 18 7.67 -5.51 -3.83
N PHE A 19 6.60 -5.99 -3.21
CA PHE A 19 6.65 -6.66 -1.91
C PHE A 19 6.10 -8.08 -2.06
N TYR A 20 6.87 -9.05 -1.58
CA TYR A 20 6.45 -10.45 -1.52
C TYR A 20 6.14 -10.85 -0.08
N GLY A 21 5.18 -11.77 0.09
CA GLY A 21 4.76 -12.22 1.42
C GLY A 21 3.96 -11.17 2.19
N GLN A 22 3.89 -11.34 3.51
CA GLN A 22 3.26 -10.37 4.40
C GLN A 22 4.20 -9.19 4.65
N ILE A 23 3.67 -7.98 4.57
CA ILE A 23 4.38 -6.76 4.93
C ILE A 23 3.64 -5.97 6.01
N GLU A 24 4.40 -5.24 6.80
CA GLU A 24 3.90 -4.30 7.79
C GLU A 24 4.42 -2.90 7.46
N VAL A 25 3.50 -1.93 7.43
CA VAL A 25 3.82 -0.53 7.10
C VAL A 25 3.41 0.34 8.29
N PRO A 26 4.37 0.77 9.14
CA PRO A 26 4.05 1.61 10.27
C PRO A 26 3.61 3.01 9.81
N LEU A 27 2.46 3.45 10.31
CA LEU A 27 1.91 4.78 10.04
C LEU A 27 1.98 5.63 11.31
N SER A 28 2.75 6.71 11.25
CA SER A 28 2.81 7.71 12.31
C SER A 28 1.91 8.89 11.92
N PHE A 29 0.98 9.26 12.80
CA PHE A 29 0.16 10.45 12.62
C PHE A 29 0.01 11.18 13.95
N THR A 30 -0.06 12.50 13.89
CA THR A 30 -0.29 13.34 15.06
C THR A 30 -1.79 13.59 15.21
N HIS A 31 -2.31 13.33 16.41
CA HIS A 31 -3.66 13.69 16.77
C HIS A 31 -3.69 15.06 17.44
N ARG A 32 -4.49 16.01 16.94
CA ARG A 32 -4.78 17.26 17.65
C ARG A 32 -5.97 17.03 18.56
N ALA A 33 -5.86 17.44 19.82
CA ALA A 33 -6.87 17.18 20.86
C ALA A 33 -8.26 17.79 20.58
N ASP A 34 -8.37 18.74 19.64
CA ASP A 34 -9.60 19.44 19.24
C ASP A 34 -10.32 18.75 18.04
N GLU A 35 -9.73 17.73 17.42
CA GLU A 35 -10.41 17.01 16.33
C GLU A 35 -11.34 15.93 16.88
N SER A 36 -12.60 16.29 17.15
CA SER A 36 -13.66 15.33 17.49
C SER A 36 -14.18 14.54 16.26
N ALA A 37 -13.65 14.78 15.07
CA ALA A 37 -14.11 14.15 13.85
C ALA A 37 -13.50 12.75 13.68
N PRO A 38 -14.31 11.72 13.33
CA PRO A 38 -13.80 10.38 13.04
C PRO A 38 -12.84 10.44 11.84
N LYS A 39 -11.64 9.89 12.01
CA LYS A 39 -10.64 9.85 10.95
C LYS A 39 -10.80 8.57 10.14
N SER A 40 -10.42 8.64 8.86
CA SER A 40 -10.39 7.44 8.03
C SER A 40 -9.12 7.34 7.22
N LEU A 41 -8.58 6.12 7.15
CA LEU A 41 -7.43 5.77 6.34
C LEU A 41 -7.91 5.04 5.09
N LEU A 42 -7.60 5.60 3.91
CA LEU A 42 -7.83 4.94 2.63
C LEU A 42 -6.51 4.37 2.09
N VAL A 43 -6.39 3.05 2.09
CA VAL A 43 -5.25 2.34 1.51
C VAL A 43 -5.58 1.96 0.07
N ARG A 44 -4.74 2.37 -0.87
CA ARG A 44 -4.78 1.91 -2.28
C ARG A 44 -3.65 0.94 -2.50
N LEU A 45 -3.95 -0.20 -3.11
CA LEU A 45 -2.97 -1.23 -3.40
C LEU A 45 -3.30 -1.92 -4.72
N GLN A 46 -2.28 -2.46 -5.36
CA GLN A 46 -2.39 -3.27 -6.55
C GLN A 46 -1.35 -4.38 -6.45
N GLY A 47 -1.72 -5.59 -6.87
CA GLY A 47 -0.81 -6.72 -6.94
C GLY A 47 -0.84 -7.32 -8.33
N CYS A 48 0.22 -8.04 -8.69
CA CYS A 48 0.28 -8.84 -9.89
C CYS A 48 0.61 -10.28 -9.52
N LYS A 49 0.07 -11.23 -10.28
CA LYS A 49 0.54 -12.60 -10.26
C LYS A 49 1.79 -12.66 -11.15
N GLU A 50 2.90 -13.14 -10.57
CA GLU A 50 4.19 -13.24 -11.25
C GLU A 50 4.07 -13.94 -12.61
N ASN A 51 4.68 -13.36 -13.65
CA ASN A 51 4.61 -13.83 -15.04
C ASN A 51 3.19 -14.07 -15.57
N SER A 52 2.21 -13.29 -15.11
CA SER A 52 0.81 -13.47 -15.48
C SER A 52 0.07 -12.12 -15.49
N VAL A 53 -1.04 -12.00 -14.75
CA VAL A 53 -1.92 -10.83 -14.80
C VAL A 53 -1.68 -9.89 -13.61
N CYS A 54 -1.79 -8.59 -13.89
CA CYS A 54 -1.95 -7.58 -12.86
C CYS A 54 -3.43 -7.41 -12.51
N TYR A 55 -3.75 -7.48 -11.21
CA TYR A 55 -5.11 -7.29 -10.73
C TYR A 55 -5.48 -5.80 -10.81
N PRO A 56 -6.77 -5.45 -10.92
CA PRO A 56 -7.21 -4.05 -10.88
C PRO A 56 -6.83 -3.38 -9.55
N PRO A 57 -6.63 -2.04 -9.53
CA PRO A 57 -6.39 -1.30 -8.29
C PRO A 57 -7.51 -1.51 -7.27
N MET A 58 -7.13 -1.76 -6.02
CA MET A 58 -8.04 -2.00 -4.91
C MET A 58 -7.97 -0.87 -3.88
N GLN A 59 -9.06 -0.66 -3.15
CA GLN A 59 -9.14 0.31 -2.06
C GLN A 59 -9.64 -0.37 -0.79
N ARG A 60 -9.04 -0.03 0.36
CA ARG A 60 -9.49 -0.44 1.69
C ARG A 60 -9.62 0.78 2.58
N LYS A 61 -10.78 0.96 3.21
CA LYS A 61 -11.05 2.06 4.13
C LYS A 61 -11.07 1.54 5.57
N PHE A 62 -10.33 2.19 6.44
CA PHE A 62 -10.31 1.93 7.88
C PHE A 62 -10.78 3.18 8.61
N THR A 63 -11.54 3.01 9.68
CA THR A 63 -11.82 4.08 10.64
C THR A 63 -10.70 4.08 11.68
N LEU A 64 -10.18 5.27 11.99
CA LEU A 64 -9.14 5.49 12.99
C LEU A 64 -9.73 6.09 14.26
#